data_AF-A0A7K2EEE4-F1
#
_entry.id   AF-A0A7K2EEE4-F1
#
_cell.length_a   1.000
_cell.length_b   1.000
_cell.length_c   1.000
_cell.angle_alpha   90.00
_cell.angle_beta   90.00
_cell.angle_gamma   90.00
#
_symmetry.space_group_name_H-M   'P 1'
#
loop_
_entity.id
_entity.type
_entity.pdbx_description
1 polymer ?
#
loop_
_entity_poly.entity_id
_entity_poly.type
_entity_poly.pdbx_seq_one_letter_code
_entity_poly.pdbx_strand_id
1 'polypeptide(L)' 'MTKRLVDIDDDLLAEVRVLTGAVTMKEAVNAALQQVIDSELRRRHLRRLQASEGTDLADEEVMRGAWR' A
#
# COMPACT_ATOMS: atom_id res chain seq x y z
N MET A 1 6.00 20.01 -1.71
CA MET A 1 4.69 19.79 -2.36
C MET A 1 4.46 20.89 -3.38
N THR A 2 4.16 20.53 -4.62
CA THR A 2 3.85 21.48 -5.71
C THR A 2 2.34 21.52 -5.94
N LYS A 3 1.77 22.71 -6.09
CA LYS A 3 0.33 22.88 -6.36
C LYS A 3 -0.01 22.36 -7.76
N ARG A 4 -1.13 21.65 -7.86
CA ARG A 4 -1.73 21.16 -9.11
C ARG A 4 -3.22 21.45 -9.04
N LEU A 5 -3.79 21.87 -10.17
CA LEU A 5 -5.24 22.02 -10.31
C LEU A 5 -5.75 20.75 -10.99
N VAL A 6 -6.70 20.08 -10.35
CA VAL A 6 -7.37 18.87 -10.85
C VAL A 6 -8.82 18.94 -10.41
N ASP A 7 -9.73 18.51 -11.28
CA ASP A 7 -11.12 18.30 -10.89
C ASP A 7 -11.22 16.95 -10.17
N ILE A 8 -11.90 16.94 -9.03
CA ILE A 8 -12.09 15.76 -8.20
C ILE A 8 -13.58 15.62 -7.96
N ASP A 9 -14.07 14.39 -8.12
CA ASP A 9 -15.44 14.04 -7.75
C ASP A 9 -15.62 14.20 -6.22
N ASP A 10 -16.60 15.01 -5.82
CA ASP A 10 -16.84 15.35 -4.41
C ASP A 10 -17.29 14.14 -3.59
N ASP A 11 -18.02 13.18 -4.19
CA ASP A 11 -18.47 11.99 -3.50
C ASP A 11 -17.29 11.05 -3.23
N LEU A 12 -16.39 10.88 -4.21
CA LEU A 12 -15.14 10.14 -4.02
C LEU A 12 -14.25 10.80 -2.96
N LEU A 13 -14.15 12.13 -2.98
CA LEU A 13 -13.37 12.86 -1.97
C LEU A 13 -13.97 12.69 -0.57
N ALA A 14 -15.30 12.70 -0.44
CA ALA A 14 -15.98 12.45 0.82
C ALA A 14 -15.71 11.04 1.34
N GLU A 15 -15.81 10.02 0.49
CA GLU A 15 -15.53 8.63 0.86
C GLU A 15 -14.06 8.45 1.32
N VAL A 16 -13.11 9.01 0.56
CA VAL A 16 -11.69 8.96 0.94
C VAL A 16 -11.45 9.63 2.28
N ARG A 17 -12.09 10.77 2.57
CA ARG A 17 -11.96 11.44 3.88
C ARG A 17 -12.46 10.56 5.02
N VAL A 18 -13.55 9.83 4.82
CA VAL A 18 -14.06 8.85 5.80
C VAL A 18 -13.05 7.72 5.99
N LEU A 19 -12.56 7.10 4.91
CA LEU A 19 -11.63 5.98 4.96
C LEU A 19 -10.27 6.34 5.58
N THR A 20 -9.79 7.56 5.33
CA THR A 20 -8.47 8.02 5.78
C THR A 20 -8.51 8.80 7.10
N GLY A 21 -9.69 9.21 7.57
CA GLY A 21 -9.84 10.12 8.71
C GLY A 21 -9.32 11.53 8.45
N ALA A 22 -9.09 11.89 7.18
CA ALA A 22 -8.47 13.16 6.81
C ALA A 22 -9.41 14.35 7.05
N VAL A 23 -8.91 15.35 7.77
CA VAL A 23 -9.67 16.57 8.09
C VAL A 23 -9.75 17.47 6.86
N THR A 24 -8.69 17.52 6.04
CA THR A 24 -8.61 18.37 4.85
C THR A 24 -8.60 17.59 3.54
N MET A 25 -9.06 18.21 2.45
CA MET A 25 -8.97 17.64 1.09
C MET A 25 -7.54 17.30 0.71
N LYS A 26 -6.57 18.16 1.05
CA LYS A 26 -5.15 17.92 0.78
C LYS A 26 -4.66 16.64 1.47
N GLU A 27 -4.99 16.46 2.74
CA GLU A 27 -4.60 15.25 3.49
C GLU A 27 -5.24 14.01 2.88
N ALA A 28 -6.53 14.07 2.54
CA ALA A 28 -7.26 12.98 1.90
C ALA A 28 -6.61 12.54 0.58
N VAL A 29 -6.32 13.50 -0.30
CA VAL A 29 -5.68 13.23 -1.59
C VAL A 29 -4.28 12.64 -1.41
N ASN A 30 -3.46 13.19 -0.50
CA ASN A 30 -2.12 12.65 -0.27
C ASN A 30 -2.15 11.25 0.33
N ALA A 31 -3.06 11.00 1.28
CA ALA A 31 -3.24 9.69 1.88
C ALA A 31 -3.69 8.66 0.84
N ALA A 32 -4.67 9.00 -0.01
CA ALA A 32 -5.12 8.12 -1.09
C ALA A 32 -3.99 7.78 -2.07
N LEU A 33 -3.21 8.77 -2.50
CA LEU A 33 -2.04 8.55 -3.37
C LEU A 33 -1.02 7.62 -2.73
N GLN A 34 -0.72 7.81 -1.45
CA GLN A 34 0.20 6.94 -0.72
C GLN A 34 -0.34 5.51 -0.59
N GLN A 35 -1.63 5.35 -0.29
CA GLN A 35 -2.26 4.03 -0.20
C GLN A 35 -2.20 3.24 -1.51
N VAL A 36 -2.29 3.90 -2.67
CA VAL A 36 -2.12 3.24 -3.97
C VAL A 36 -0.69 2.72 -4.13
N ILE A 37 0.31 3.54 -3.78
CA ILE A 37 1.72 3.14 -3.81
C ILE A 37 1.96 1.94 -2.87
N ASP A 38 1.51 2.03 -1.62
CA ASP A 38 1.68 0.99 -0.62
C ASP A 38 0.98 -0.31 -1.01
N SER A 39 -0.17 -0.21 -1.67
CA SER A 39 -0.91 -1.37 -2.18
C SER A 39 -0.15 -2.08 -3.30
N GLU A 40 0.49 -1.34 -4.22
CA GLU A 40 1.35 -1.95 -5.23
C GLU A 40 2.63 -2.55 -4.63
N LEU A 41 3.25 -1.89 -3.66
CA LEU A 41 4.41 -2.43 -2.95
C LEU A 41 4.07 -3.75 -2.24
N ARG A 42 2.92 -3.81 -1.55
CA ARG A 42 2.42 -5.06 -0.94
C ARG A 42 2.17 -6.15 -1.98
N ARG A 43 1.55 -5.83 -3.12
CA ARG A 43 1.34 -6.78 -4.22
C ARG A 43 2.66 -7.33 -4.76
N ARG A 44 3.65 -6.48 -4.98
CA ARG A 44 5.00 -6.90 -5.42
C ARG A 44 5.67 -7.79 -4.39
N HIS A 45 5.58 -7.44 -3.11
CA HIS A 45 6.15 -8.24 -2.05
C HIS A 45 5.52 -9.63 -1.98
N LEU A 46 4.19 -9.72 -2.05
CA LEU A 46 3.48 -11.00 -2.07
C LEU A 46 3.88 -11.87 -3.26
N ARG A 47 4.00 -11.28 -4.46
CA ARG A 47 4.47 -12.02 -5.65
C ARG A 47 5.88 -12.58 -5.47
N ARG A 48 6.79 -11.78 -4.90
CA ARG A 48 8.17 -12.23 -4.59
C ARG A 48 8.17 -13.39 -3.59
N LEU A 49 7.36 -13.32 -2.54
CA LEU A 49 7.22 -14.40 -1.56
C LEU A 49 6.65 -15.68 -2.20
N GLN A 50 5.62 -15.56 -3.05
CA GLN A 50 5.04 -16.69 -3.78
C GLN A 50 6.02 -17.35 -4.75
N ALA A 51 6.87 -16.57 -5.39
CA ALA A 51 7.92 -17.07 -6.28
C ALA A 51 9.15 -17.59 -5.51
N SER A 52 9.19 -17.44 -4.18
CA SER A 52 10.37 -17.66 -3.32
C SER A 52 11.63 -16.95 -3.84
N GLU A 53 11.45 -15.85 -4.59
CA GLU A 53 12.54 -15.18 -5.28
C GLU A 53 13.36 -14.36 -4.28
N GLY A 54 14.63 -14.72 -4.13
CA GLY A 54 15.53 -14.08 -3.17
C GLY A 54 15.18 -14.36 -1.70
N THR A 55 14.46 -15.46 -1.43
CA THR A 55 14.13 -15.92 -0.07
C THR A 55 14.37 -17.42 0.07
N ASP A 56 14.74 -17.87 1.25
CA ASP A 56 14.89 -19.27 1.67
C ASP A 56 13.56 -19.91 2.13
N LEU A 57 12.42 -19.25 1.90
CA LEU A 57 11.11 -19.69 2.39
C LEU A 57 10.65 -21.04 1.81
N ALA A 58 11.25 -21.50 0.71
CA ALA A 58 11.02 -22.82 0.14
C ALA A 58 11.99 -23.90 0.67
N ASP A 59 13.01 -23.51 1.44
CA ASP A 59 13.97 -24.42 2.05
C ASP A 59 13.42 -24.96 3.38
N GLU A 60 13.06 -26.23 3.38
CA GLU A 60 12.45 -26.89 4.53
C GLU A 60 13.39 -26.98 5.75
N GLU A 61 14.71 -27.12 5.53
CA GLU A 61 15.70 -27.17 6.62
C GLU A 61 15.77 -25.82 7.33
N VAL A 62 15.82 -24.73 6.55
CA VAL A 62 15.85 -23.36 7.10
C VAL A 62 14.57 -23.07 7.87
N MET A 63 13.41 -23.38 7.28
CA MET A 63 12.12 -23.12 7.94
C MET A 63 11.96 -23.93 9.23
N ARG A 64 12.41 -25.20 9.29
CA ARG A 64 12.43 -25.99 10.55
C ARG A 64 13.31 -25.38 11.64
N GLY A 65 14.34 -24.62 11.27
CA GLY A 65 15.20 -23.88 12.19
C GLY A 65 14.55 -22.62 12.76
N ALA A 66 13.75 -21.90 11.97
CA ALA A 66 13.18 -20.61 12.32
C ALA A 66 12.02 -20.66 13.34
N TRP A 67 11.33 -21.80 13.46
CA TRP A 67 10.15 -21.98 14.34
C TRP A 67 10.43 -22.71 15.66
N ARG A 68 11.71 -22.87 16.04
CA ARG A 68 12.11 -23.36 17.36
C ARG A 68 12.32 -22.21 18.34
#